data_AF-A0AAP4EYT2-F1
#
_entry.id   AF-A0AAP4EYT2-F1
#
_cell.length_a   1.000
_cell.length_b   1.000
_cell.length_c   1.000
_cell.angle_alpha   90.00
_cell.angle_beta   90.00
_cell.angle_gamma   90.00
#
_symmetry.space_group_name_H-M   'P 1'
#
loop_
_entity.id
_entity.type
_entity.pdbx_description
1 polymer ?
#
loop_
_entity_poly.entity_id
_entity_poly.type
_entity_poly.pdbx_seq_one_letter_code
_entity_poly.pdbx_strand_id
1 'polypeptide(L)'
;MGEICEICKKNPAKIRIGNHSYCFDCHNEMALRDMGIDDSFTYAKNMSVIEPNGKMHTFEIEHIVLGSIVSWEANEIDGEYRFRLISDVDEDGTAVAQKLFRKIVDGVCSKTLQEHKSEWGTSFSLKSKGNIQIIEDEDNDWGPAFVIDGKKFTPEEFAELIKGYVSFQMQYQIKDGSDKLLGDNEYLVPVKISKQGLMEELETALAVTTDRGGFLSYKNVPAFDELFYKILDKLQVLDDALEREKAQEIGRAIAKRLREVEHDDDWFPVGDIQMICRIVDPYGTDEELQRYLEGEE
;
A
#
# COMPACT_ATOMS: atom_id res chain seq x y z
N MET A 1 -12.47 6.93 30.79
CA MET A 1 -11.09 7.13 31.29
C MET A 1 -10.32 5.91 30.79
N GLY A 2 -9.42 6.10 29.83
CA GLY A 2 -8.75 4.99 29.14
C GLY A 2 -7.87 4.17 30.08
N GLU A 3 -7.67 2.90 29.73
CA GLU A 3 -6.73 2.02 30.41
C GLU A 3 -5.30 2.56 30.25
N ILE A 4 -4.45 2.43 31.27
CA ILE A 4 -3.07 2.92 31.25
C ILE A 4 -2.14 1.73 30.98
N CYS A 5 -1.08 1.95 30.20
CA CYS A 5 -0.08 0.93 29.89
C CYS A 5 0.47 0.26 31.16
N GLU A 6 0.49 -1.07 31.17
CA GLU A 6 0.94 -1.84 32.32
C GLU A 6 2.44 -1.75 32.59
N ILE A 7 3.26 -1.42 31.59
CA ILE A 7 4.73 -1.36 31.70
C ILE A 7 5.17 0.02 32.15
N CYS A 8 4.89 1.06 31.36
CA CYS A 8 5.38 2.41 31.69
C CYS A 8 4.53 3.12 32.75
N LYS A 9 3.29 2.68 33.00
CA LYS A 9 2.30 3.30 33.91
C LYS A 9 2.05 4.79 33.64
N LYS A 10 2.37 5.28 32.43
CA LYS A 10 2.31 6.69 32.05
C LYS A 10 1.43 6.93 30.83
N ASN A 11 1.69 6.20 29.75
CA ASN A 11 1.01 6.38 28.48
C ASN A 11 -0.34 5.62 28.48
N PRO A 12 -1.36 6.12 27.75
CA PRO A 12 -2.60 5.38 27.54
C PRO A 12 -2.30 4.05 26.83
N ALA A 13 -2.99 2.98 27.24
CA ALA A 13 -2.94 1.72 26.54
C ALA A 13 -3.71 1.81 25.23
N LYS A 14 -3.11 1.28 24.16
CA LYS A 14 -3.67 1.23 22.80
C LYS A 14 -3.78 -0.19 22.27
N ILE A 15 -3.05 -1.14 22.85
CA ILE A 15 -3.04 -2.55 22.48
C ILE A 15 -3.50 -3.38 23.67
N ARG A 16 -4.34 -4.38 23.42
CA ARG A 16 -4.70 -5.41 24.40
C ARG A 16 -4.33 -6.79 23.89
N ILE A 17 -3.43 -7.49 24.60
CA ILE A 17 -3.02 -8.87 24.31
C ILE A 17 -3.42 -9.74 25.49
N GLY A 18 -4.43 -10.60 25.28
CA GLY A 18 -5.06 -11.35 26.35
C GLY A 18 -5.66 -10.41 27.41
N ASN A 19 -5.15 -10.51 28.64
CA ASN A 19 -5.57 -9.66 29.76
C ASN A 19 -4.60 -8.52 30.05
N HIS A 20 -3.62 -8.29 29.17
CA HIS A 20 -2.60 -7.25 29.35
C HIS A 20 -2.79 -6.09 28.38
N SER A 21 -2.54 -4.88 28.88
CA SER A 21 -2.74 -3.65 28.13
C SER A 21 -1.47 -2.79 28.03
N TYR A 22 -1.08 -2.45 26.80
CA TYR A 22 0.19 -1.80 26.49
C TYR A 22 0.00 -0.53 25.65
N CYS A 23 0.90 0.45 25.81
CA CYS A 23 1.07 1.52 24.82
C CYS A 23 1.94 1.01 23.67
N PHE A 24 1.92 1.71 22.53
CA PHE A 24 2.72 1.36 21.36
C PHE A 24 4.22 1.30 21.66
N ASP A 25 4.79 2.33 22.32
CA ASP A 25 6.22 2.37 22.66
C ASP A 25 6.67 1.10 23.43
N CYS A 26 5.94 0.71 24.49
CA CYS A 26 6.31 -0.47 25.28
C CYS A 26 6.07 -1.80 24.56
N HIS A 27 5.03 -1.88 23.73
CA HIS A 27 4.77 -3.06 22.91
C HIS A 27 5.87 -3.25 21.86
N ASN A 28 6.23 -2.19 21.16
CA ASN A 28 7.23 -2.23 20.09
C ASN A 28 8.60 -2.60 20.65
N GLU A 29 9.00 -2.03 21.80
CA GLU A 29 10.25 -2.40 22.49
C GLU A 29 10.29 -3.90 22.82
N MET A 30 9.18 -4.48 23.26
CA MET A 30 9.08 -5.91 23.52
C MET A 30 9.18 -6.73 22.23
N ALA A 31 8.40 -6.39 21.22
CA ALA A 31 8.35 -7.11 19.95
C ALA A 31 9.73 -7.14 19.27
N LEU A 32 10.42 -6.00 19.22
CA LEU A 32 11.76 -5.89 18.63
C LEU A 32 12.80 -6.68 19.42
N ARG A 33 12.74 -6.61 20.76
CA ARG A 33 13.63 -7.39 21.63
C ARG A 33 13.48 -8.89 21.41
N ASP A 34 12.25 -9.39 21.26
CA ASP A 34 12.00 -10.81 21.02
C ASP A 34 12.54 -11.27 19.65
N MET A 35 12.64 -10.36 18.69
CA MET A 35 13.26 -10.60 17.37
C MET A 35 14.78 -10.34 17.36
N GLY A 36 15.37 -9.84 18.46
CA GLY A 36 16.78 -9.47 18.51
C GLY A 36 17.14 -8.24 17.66
N ILE A 37 16.16 -7.36 17.41
CA ILE A 37 16.31 -6.14 16.62
C ILE A 37 16.36 -4.94 17.56
N ASP A 38 17.28 -4.02 17.32
CA ASP A 38 17.35 -2.75 18.06
C ASP A 38 16.29 -1.77 17.52
N ASP A 39 15.57 -1.11 18.43
CA ASP A 39 14.64 -0.03 18.06
C ASP A 39 15.44 1.19 17.57
N SER A 40 15.54 1.30 16.25
CA SER A 40 16.22 2.40 15.56
C SER A 40 15.24 3.41 14.94
N PHE A 41 13.93 3.27 15.17
CA PHE A 41 12.90 4.11 14.56
C PHE A 41 12.97 5.54 15.11
N THR A 42 13.75 6.39 14.44
CA THR A 42 13.88 7.81 14.80
C THR A 42 13.07 8.66 13.84
N TYR A 43 11.92 9.16 14.27
CA TYR A 43 11.04 10.00 13.46
C TYR A 43 10.33 11.07 14.30
N ALA A 44 9.83 12.11 13.64
CA ALA A 44 9.05 13.14 14.29
C ALA A 44 7.64 12.60 14.60
N LYS A 45 7.23 12.60 15.88
CA LYS A 45 5.87 12.19 16.28
C LYS A 45 4.78 13.11 15.73
N ASN A 46 5.14 14.31 15.27
CA ASN A 46 4.23 15.22 14.59
C ASN A 46 4.82 15.67 13.26
N MET A 47 4.00 15.69 12.20
CA MET A 47 4.35 16.29 10.90
C MET A 47 3.29 17.29 10.48
N SER A 48 3.70 18.37 9.82
CA SER A 48 2.77 19.38 9.30
C SER A 48 2.92 19.52 7.78
N VAL A 49 1.79 19.65 7.11
CA VAL A 49 1.69 19.89 5.66
C VAL A 49 0.82 21.12 5.44
N ILE A 50 1.25 22.00 4.53
CA ILE A 50 0.46 23.17 4.12
C ILE A 50 -0.15 22.86 2.75
N GLU A 51 -1.47 22.85 2.66
CA GLU A 51 -2.16 22.63 1.39
C GLU A 51 -2.06 23.86 0.47
N PRO A 52 -2.31 23.74 -0.85
CA PRO A 52 -2.11 24.85 -1.80
C PRO A 52 -2.88 26.14 -1.49
N ASN A 53 -3.98 26.07 -0.74
CA ASN A 53 -4.76 27.26 -0.34
C ASN A 53 -4.22 27.93 0.94
N GLY A 54 -3.18 27.37 1.58
CA GLY A 54 -2.55 27.88 2.79
C GLY A 54 -3.03 27.26 4.11
N LYS A 55 -4.02 26.35 4.13
CA LYS A 55 -4.42 25.64 5.35
C LYS A 55 -3.29 24.71 5.80
N MET A 56 -2.93 24.80 7.08
CA MET A 56 -1.97 23.91 7.70
C MET A 56 -2.71 22.72 8.31
N HIS A 57 -2.22 21.53 8.01
CA HIS A 57 -2.64 20.25 8.56
C HIS A 57 -1.51 19.73 9.42
N THR A 58 -1.81 19.24 10.62
CA THR A 58 -0.81 18.62 11.50
C THR A 58 -1.25 17.20 11.81
N PHE A 59 -0.32 16.26 11.77
CA PHE A 59 -0.58 14.84 11.92
C PHE A 59 0.23 14.31 13.09
N GLU A 60 -0.41 13.52 13.96
CA GLU A 60 0.24 12.67 14.94
C GLU A 60 0.63 11.35 14.27
N ILE A 61 1.89 10.93 14.44
CA ILE A 61 2.45 9.73 13.83
C ILE A 61 2.72 8.68 14.88
N GLU A 62 2.15 7.51 14.65
CA GLU A 62 2.29 6.33 15.48
C GLU A 62 2.70 5.13 14.63
N HIS A 63 3.32 4.15 15.27
CA HIS A 63 3.60 2.89 14.61
C HIS A 63 3.42 1.72 15.58
N ILE A 64 3.13 0.55 15.02
CA ILE A 64 3.02 -0.71 15.75
C ILE A 64 3.81 -1.78 15.01
N VAL A 65 4.70 -2.46 15.73
CA VAL A 65 5.47 -3.61 15.22
C VAL A 65 4.60 -4.86 15.31
N LEU A 66 4.39 -5.56 14.19
CA LEU A 66 3.54 -6.73 14.06
C LEU A 66 4.31 -7.88 13.39
N GLY A 67 5.11 -8.60 14.17
CA GLY A 67 6.02 -9.60 13.61
C GLY A 67 7.11 -8.92 12.77
N SER A 68 7.32 -9.38 11.54
CA SER A 68 8.34 -8.83 10.63
C SER A 68 7.97 -7.47 10.01
N ILE A 69 6.76 -6.98 10.23
CA ILE A 69 6.26 -5.74 9.62
C ILE A 69 5.99 -4.66 10.66
N VAL A 70 5.91 -3.42 10.19
CA VAL A 70 5.56 -2.25 10.98
C VAL A 70 4.43 -1.51 10.29
N SER A 71 3.31 -1.33 10.99
CA SER A 71 2.20 -0.50 10.52
C SER A 71 2.36 0.91 11.09
N TRP A 72 2.48 1.89 10.20
CA TRP A 72 2.60 3.30 10.50
C TRP A 72 1.29 4.00 10.23
N GLU A 73 0.85 4.85 11.14
CA GLU A 73 -0.37 5.63 11.01
C GLU A 73 -0.09 7.10 11.25
N ALA A 74 -0.64 7.96 10.39
CA ALA A 74 -0.65 9.40 10.53
C ALA A 74 -2.11 9.86 10.65
N ASN A 75 -2.49 10.35 11.81
CA ASN A 75 -3.84 10.83 12.10
C ASN A 75 -3.81 12.35 12.23
N GLU A 76 -4.67 13.05 11.48
CA GLU A 76 -4.75 14.50 11.55
C GLU A 76 -5.26 14.97 12.93
N ILE A 77 -4.56 15.94 13.50
CA ILE A 77 -4.98 16.64 14.71
C ILE A 77 -6.10 17.61 14.32
N ASP A 78 -7.24 17.52 15.00
CA ASP A 78 -8.44 18.33 14.76
C ASP A 78 -9.01 18.21 13.32
N GLY A 79 -8.80 17.06 12.68
CA GLY A 79 -9.35 16.75 11.37
C GLY A 79 -9.55 15.25 11.17
N GLU A 80 -9.95 14.87 9.96
CA GLU A 80 -10.34 13.48 9.65
C GLU A 80 -9.38 12.77 8.71
N TYR A 81 -8.35 13.44 8.18
CA TYR A 81 -7.37 12.75 7.34
C TYR A 81 -6.64 11.67 8.15
N ARG A 82 -6.60 10.46 7.59
CA ARG A 82 -5.83 9.32 8.13
C ARG A 82 -5.00 8.70 7.02
N PHE A 83 -3.74 8.40 7.29
CA PHE A 83 -2.88 7.73 6.31
C PHE A 83 -2.19 6.56 6.99
N ARG A 84 -2.17 5.41 6.33
CA ARG A 84 -1.43 4.23 6.78
C ARG A 84 -0.27 3.94 5.83
N LEU A 85 0.81 3.35 6.33
CA LEU A 85 1.89 2.78 5.53
C LEU A 85 2.35 1.49 6.23
N ILE A 86 2.60 0.43 5.46
CA ILE A 86 3.24 -0.79 5.97
C ILE A 86 4.69 -0.78 5.49
N SER A 87 5.62 -1.10 6.38
CA SER A 87 7.04 -1.30 6.07
C SER A 87 7.54 -2.59 6.71
N ASP A 88 8.72 -3.04 6.30
CA ASP A 88 9.45 -4.08 7.01
C ASP A 88 10.10 -3.51 8.29
N VAL A 89 10.38 -4.39 9.24
CA VAL A 89 11.01 -4.04 10.53
C VAL A 89 12.49 -3.67 10.39
N ASP A 90 13.15 -4.13 9.34
CA ASP A 90 14.55 -3.84 9.01
C ASP A 90 14.72 -2.64 8.06
N GLU A 91 13.61 -2.06 7.59
CA GLU A 91 13.65 -0.88 6.75
C GLU A 91 14.11 0.35 7.56
N ASP A 92 14.94 1.20 6.95
CA ASP A 92 15.40 2.45 7.55
C ASP A 92 14.22 3.35 7.93
N GLY A 93 14.04 3.61 9.23
CA GLY A 93 12.91 4.39 9.74
C GLY A 93 12.84 5.82 9.17
N THR A 94 13.97 6.41 8.77
CA THR A 94 13.97 7.74 8.13
C THR A 94 13.38 7.65 6.71
N ALA A 95 13.76 6.64 5.94
CA ALA A 95 13.20 6.39 4.61
C ALA A 95 11.69 6.10 4.68
N VAL A 96 11.25 5.30 5.66
CA VAL A 96 9.82 5.02 5.88
C VAL A 96 9.06 6.29 6.25
N ALA A 97 9.59 7.12 7.16
CA ALA A 97 8.99 8.40 7.51
C ALA A 97 8.86 9.35 6.30
N GLN A 98 9.83 9.35 5.39
CA GLN A 98 9.75 10.13 4.14
C GLN A 98 8.66 9.59 3.19
N LYS A 99 8.51 8.26 3.07
CA LYS A 99 7.43 7.64 2.29
C LYS A 99 6.06 8.04 2.85
N LEU A 100 5.88 7.95 4.17
CA LEU A 100 4.64 8.36 4.84
C LEU A 100 4.37 9.85 4.63
N PHE A 101 5.37 10.71 4.82
CA PHE A 101 5.23 12.15 4.59
C PHE A 101 4.80 12.46 3.15
N ARG A 102 5.39 11.79 2.15
CA ARG A 102 4.98 11.95 0.75
C ARG A 102 3.52 11.54 0.53
N LYS A 103 3.08 10.42 1.13
CA LYS A 103 1.68 9.99 1.07
C LYS A 103 0.72 11.00 1.67
N ILE A 104 1.09 11.62 2.80
CA ILE A 104 0.31 12.71 3.42
C ILE A 104 0.22 13.90 2.47
N VAL A 105 1.35 14.35 1.91
CA VAL A 105 1.38 15.47 0.96
C VAL A 105 0.48 15.19 -0.25
N ASP A 106 0.61 14.01 -0.85
CA ASP A 106 -0.20 13.60 -2.00
C ASP A 106 -1.70 13.59 -1.65
N GLY A 107 -2.09 13.04 -0.49
CA GLY A 107 -3.48 12.99 -0.06
C GLY A 107 -4.09 14.33 0.36
N VAL A 108 -3.30 15.22 0.95
CA VAL A 108 -3.74 16.56 1.35
C VAL A 108 -3.84 17.48 0.14
N CYS A 109 -2.88 17.41 -0.80
CA CYS A 109 -2.81 18.33 -1.93
C CYS A 109 -3.69 17.91 -3.11
N SER A 110 -3.97 16.61 -3.29
CA SER A 110 -4.78 16.08 -4.38
C SER A 110 -6.27 16.03 -3.99
N LYS A 111 -6.98 17.14 -4.21
CA LYS A 111 -8.39 17.26 -3.79
C LYS A 111 -9.34 16.40 -4.62
N THR A 112 -10.24 15.70 -3.95
CA THR A 112 -11.32 14.89 -4.54
C THR A 112 -12.63 15.66 -4.66
N LEU A 113 -12.88 16.61 -3.76
CA LEU A 113 -14.04 17.48 -3.78
C LEU A 113 -13.81 18.71 -4.68
N GLN A 114 -14.91 19.20 -5.24
CA GLN A 114 -15.04 20.54 -5.79
C GLN A 114 -15.94 21.35 -4.86
N GLU A 115 -15.44 22.49 -4.41
CA GLU A 115 -16.18 23.42 -3.55
C GLU A 115 -16.89 24.47 -4.41
N HIS A 116 -18.19 24.65 -4.17
CA HIS A 116 -19.01 25.68 -4.81
C HIS A 116 -19.52 26.66 -3.75
N LYS A 117 -19.15 27.93 -3.88
CA LYS A 117 -19.60 28.99 -2.98
C LYS A 117 -20.79 29.73 -3.62
N SER A 118 -21.87 29.87 -2.87
CA SER A 118 -23.08 30.59 -3.28
C SER A 118 -23.57 31.53 -2.17
N GLU A 119 -24.56 32.37 -2.47
CA GLU A 119 -25.23 33.22 -1.47
C GLU A 119 -25.92 32.41 -0.36
N TRP A 120 -26.23 31.13 -0.61
CA TRP A 120 -26.88 30.23 0.34
C TRP A 120 -25.90 29.34 1.12
N GLY A 121 -24.59 29.53 0.93
CA GLY A 121 -23.54 28.78 1.60
C GLY A 121 -22.64 28.00 0.65
N THR A 122 -21.84 27.11 1.23
CA THR A 122 -20.89 26.25 0.52
C THR A 122 -21.51 24.89 0.27
N SER A 123 -21.47 24.42 -0.97
CA SER A 123 -21.79 23.04 -1.33
C SER A 123 -20.57 22.33 -1.94
N PHE A 124 -20.63 20.99 -1.96
CA PHE A 124 -19.56 20.15 -2.49
C PHE A 124 -20.10 19.22 -3.57
N SER A 125 -19.25 18.89 -4.54
CA SER A 125 -19.48 17.82 -5.51
C SER A 125 -18.20 17.01 -5.70
N LEU A 126 -18.32 15.76 -6.15
CA LEU A 126 -17.14 14.95 -6.47
C LEU A 126 -16.53 15.36 -7.82
N LYS A 127 -15.20 15.31 -7.91
CA LYS A 127 -14.51 15.22 -9.20
C LYS A 127 -14.75 13.83 -9.81
N SER A 128 -14.41 13.67 -11.10
CA SER A 128 -14.57 12.40 -11.80
C SER A 128 -13.57 11.33 -11.38
N LYS A 129 -12.59 11.70 -10.55
CA LYS A 129 -11.63 10.81 -9.90
C LYS A 129 -11.16 11.44 -8.59
N GLY A 130 -10.67 10.61 -7.68
CA GLY A 130 -10.06 11.03 -6.44
C GLY A 130 -9.94 9.86 -5.47
N ASN A 131 -9.63 10.18 -4.22
CA ASN A 131 -9.45 9.23 -3.14
C ASN A 131 -10.55 9.43 -2.09
N ILE A 132 -11.21 8.35 -1.70
CA ILE A 132 -12.27 8.33 -0.70
C ILE A 132 -11.90 7.24 0.30
N GLN A 133 -11.86 7.59 1.58
CA GLN A 133 -11.65 6.62 2.64
C GLN A 133 -13.00 6.16 3.16
N ILE A 134 -13.16 4.86 3.36
CA ILE A 134 -14.32 4.27 4.02
C ILE A 134 -13.88 3.97 5.44
N ILE A 135 -14.57 4.56 6.41
CA ILE A 135 -14.29 4.40 7.84
C ILE A 135 -15.52 3.85 8.54
N GLU A 136 -15.32 3.30 9.73
CA GLU A 136 -16.39 3.00 10.66
C GLU A 136 -16.74 4.27 11.46
N ASP A 137 -18.02 4.61 11.54
CA ASP A 137 -18.51 5.77 12.27
C ASP A 137 -18.97 5.37 13.67
N GLU A 138 -18.05 5.45 14.63
CA GLU A 138 -18.33 5.10 16.04
C GLU A 138 -19.48 5.93 16.63
N ASP A 139 -19.71 7.14 16.10
CA ASP A 139 -20.78 8.04 16.54
C ASP A 139 -22.15 7.64 15.99
N ASN A 140 -22.20 6.77 14.97
CA ASN A 140 -23.41 6.45 14.23
C ASN A 140 -23.58 4.93 14.02
N ASP A 141 -23.79 4.23 15.14
CA ASP A 141 -24.07 2.78 15.19
C ASP A 141 -23.01 1.92 14.49
N TRP A 142 -21.75 2.39 14.45
CA TRP A 142 -20.65 1.69 13.80
C TRP A 142 -20.92 1.40 12.31
N GLY A 143 -21.76 2.23 11.68
CA GLY A 143 -22.03 2.17 10.24
C GLY A 143 -20.87 2.72 9.40
N PRO A 144 -20.88 2.50 8.08
CA PRO A 144 -19.86 3.09 7.21
C PRO A 144 -20.06 4.61 7.08
N ALA A 145 -18.95 5.34 7.14
CA ALA A 145 -18.86 6.74 6.73
C ALA A 145 -17.72 6.93 5.74
N PHE A 146 -17.70 8.09 5.09
CA PHE A 146 -16.73 8.42 4.06
C PHE A 146 -15.91 9.62 4.49
N VAL A 147 -14.58 9.51 4.50
CA VAL A 147 -13.70 10.66 4.65
C VAL A 147 -13.18 11.08 3.28
N ILE A 148 -13.45 12.33 2.91
CA ILE A 148 -13.05 12.91 1.64
C ILE A 148 -12.46 14.30 1.90
N ASP A 149 -11.21 14.50 1.50
CA ASP A 149 -10.45 15.73 1.74
C ASP A 149 -10.48 16.24 3.20
N GLY A 150 -10.39 15.30 4.16
CA GLY A 150 -10.39 15.60 5.59
C GLY A 150 -11.76 15.96 6.18
N LYS A 151 -12.85 15.58 5.50
CA LYS A 151 -14.24 15.76 5.96
C LYS A 151 -14.96 14.43 5.99
N LYS A 152 -15.64 14.15 7.11
CA LYS A 152 -16.53 13.00 7.28
C LYS A 152 -17.89 13.28 6.61
N PHE A 153 -18.41 12.28 5.90
CA PHE A 153 -19.71 12.28 5.24
C PHE A 153 -20.47 11.00 5.61
N THR A 154 -21.77 11.13 5.90
CA THR A 154 -22.65 9.95 6.03
C THR A 154 -22.93 9.33 4.65
N PRO A 155 -23.47 8.10 4.59
CA PRO A 155 -23.93 7.52 3.33
C PRO A 155 -24.92 8.38 2.54
N GLU A 156 -25.83 9.07 3.21
CA GLU A 156 -26.81 9.97 2.59
C GLU A 156 -26.14 11.22 2.02
N GLU A 157 -25.19 11.81 2.75
CA GLU A 157 -24.43 12.96 2.27
C GLU A 157 -23.55 12.58 1.07
N PHE A 158 -22.93 11.40 1.11
CA PHE A 158 -22.18 10.86 -0.03
C PHE A 158 -23.07 10.65 -1.25
N ALA A 159 -24.31 10.16 -1.07
CA ALA A 159 -25.27 10.01 -2.16
C ALA A 159 -25.62 11.35 -2.84
N GLU A 160 -25.66 12.46 -2.08
CA GLU A 160 -25.83 13.80 -2.65
C GLU A 160 -24.59 14.26 -3.42
N LEU A 161 -23.38 13.90 -2.99
CA LEU A 161 -22.14 14.23 -3.71
C LEU A 161 -22.04 13.60 -5.10
N ILE A 162 -22.55 12.37 -5.28
CA ILE A 162 -22.55 11.65 -6.58
C ILE A 162 -23.69 12.07 -7.51
N LYS A 163 -24.65 12.87 -7.06
CA LYS A 163 -25.85 13.26 -7.82
C LYS A 163 -25.53 13.95 -9.16
N GLY A 164 -24.39 14.61 -9.27
CA GLY A 164 -23.90 15.17 -10.54
C GLY A 164 -23.64 14.11 -11.64
N TYR A 165 -23.51 12.84 -11.25
CA TYR A 165 -23.25 11.70 -12.13
C TYR A 165 -24.49 10.84 -12.41
N VAL A 166 -25.70 11.36 -12.18
CA VAL A 166 -26.93 10.64 -12.59
C VAL A 166 -26.84 10.25 -14.08
N SER A 167 -27.14 8.99 -14.37
CA SER A 167 -27.02 8.34 -15.70
C SER A 167 -25.60 8.01 -16.18
N PHE A 168 -24.57 8.18 -15.35
CA PHE A 168 -23.22 7.68 -15.61
C PHE A 168 -23.02 6.29 -14.98
N GLN A 169 -21.94 5.60 -15.36
CA GLN A 169 -21.50 4.34 -14.76
C GLN A 169 -20.29 4.57 -13.87
N MET A 170 -20.31 4.05 -12.65
CA MET A 170 -19.19 4.10 -11.72
C MET A 170 -18.37 2.81 -11.83
N GLN A 171 -17.06 2.95 -12.07
CA GLN A 171 -16.08 1.87 -11.95
C GLN A 171 -15.18 2.18 -10.75
N TYR A 172 -14.89 1.19 -9.93
CA TYR A 172 -14.14 1.39 -8.68
C TYR A 172 -13.15 0.25 -8.42
N GLN A 173 -12.14 0.55 -7.61
CA GLN A 173 -11.21 -0.39 -7.00
C GLN A 173 -11.13 -0.04 -5.51
N ILE A 174 -11.27 -1.02 -4.63
CA ILE A 174 -11.08 -0.86 -3.19
C ILE A 174 -9.68 -1.36 -2.87
N LYS A 175 -8.94 -0.58 -2.09
CA LYS A 175 -7.56 -0.83 -1.70
C LYS A 175 -7.42 -0.71 -0.19
N ASP A 176 -6.40 -1.32 0.39
CA ASP A 176 -6.08 -1.12 1.80
C ASP A 176 -5.61 0.32 2.05
N GLY A 177 -5.83 0.83 3.26
CA GLY A 177 -5.39 2.19 3.62
C GLY A 177 -3.87 2.39 3.55
N SER A 178 -3.09 1.30 3.57
CA SER A 178 -1.63 1.31 3.39
C SER A 178 -1.18 1.46 1.94
N ASP A 179 -2.04 1.14 0.97
CA ASP A 179 -1.71 1.21 -0.45
C ASP A 179 -1.52 2.65 -0.95
N LYS A 180 -0.84 2.78 -2.09
CA LYS A 180 -0.62 4.07 -2.74
C LYS A 180 -1.96 4.72 -3.14
N LEU A 181 -2.08 6.02 -2.86
CA LEU A 181 -3.21 6.85 -3.29
C LEU A 181 -3.19 7.05 -4.81
N LEU A 182 -4.37 7.21 -5.41
CA LEU A 182 -4.48 7.58 -6.82
C LEU A 182 -3.96 9.01 -7.02
N GLY A 183 -2.86 9.17 -7.75
CA GLY A 183 -2.24 10.48 -8.01
C GLY A 183 -2.99 11.36 -9.01
N ASP A 184 -2.60 12.63 -9.08
CA ASP A 184 -3.20 13.64 -9.97
C ASP A 184 -3.09 13.30 -11.46
N ASN A 185 -2.07 12.55 -11.88
CA ASN A 185 -1.89 12.09 -13.26
C ASN A 185 -2.12 10.59 -13.43
N GLU A 186 -2.71 9.94 -12.43
CA GLU A 186 -3.01 8.50 -12.45
C GLU A 186 -4.51 8.29 -12.64
N TYR A 187 -4.86 7.19 -13.30
CA TYR A 187 -6.23 6.86 -13.66
C TYR A 187 -6.46 5.36 -13.46
N LEU A 188 -7.66 5.03 -13.00
CA LEU A 188 -8.12 3.64 -13.01
C LEU A 188 -8.41 3.26 -14.46
N VAL A 189 -7.62 2.33 -15.00
CA VAL A 189 -7.79 1.82 -16.36
C VAL A 189 -8.13 0.33 -16.30
N PRO A 190 -9.17 -0.13 -17.02
CA PRO A 190 -9.44 -1.55 -17.13
C PRO A 190 -8.27 -2.25 -17.83
N VAL A 191 -7.67 -3.22 -17.16
CA VAL A 191 -6.64 -4.09 -17.73
C VAL A 191 -7.12 -5.54 -17.64
N LYS A 192 -7.01 -6.29 -18.73
CA LYS A 192 -7.30 -7.73 -18.72
C LYS A 192 -6.07 -8.47 -18.23
N ILE A 193 -6.14 -9.03 -17.03
CA ILE A 193 -5.04 -9.78 -16.42
C ILE A 193 -5.45 -11.26 -16.31
N SER A 194 -4.74 -12.11 -17.04
CA SER A 194 -4.90 -13.56 -17.01
C SER A 194 -3.54 -14.24 -17.00
N LYS A 195 -3.48 -15.47 -16.47
CA LYS A 195 -2.29 -16.31 -16.51
C LYS A 195 -1.75 -16.41 -17.93
N GLN A 196 -2.59 -16.79 -18.89
CA GLN A 196 -2.21 -16.89 -20.29
C GLN A 196 -1.64 -15.57 -20.84
N GLY A 197 -2.29 -14.43 -20.57
CA GLY A 197 -1.84 -13.14 -21.09
C GLY A 197 -0.49 -12.71 -20.52
N LEU A 198 -0.28 -12.88 -19.21
CA LEU A 198 1.00 -12.57 -18.58
C LEU A 198 2.12 -13.52 -19.03
N MET A 199 1.81 -14.81 -19.24
CA MET A 199 2.78 -15.75 -19.82
C MET A 199 3.12 -15.39 -21.27
N GLU A 200 2.15 -14.97 -22.09
CA GLU A 200 2.41 -14.49 -23.46
C GLU A 200 3.27 -13.23 -23.49
N GLU A 201 3.07 -12.30 -22.54
CA GLU A 201 3.92 -11.13 -22.36
C GLU A 201 5.35 -11.51 -21.93
N LEU A 202 5.49 -12.49 -21.02
CA LEU A 202 6.78 -13.03 -20.61
C LEU A 202 7.53 -13.65 -21.80
N GLU A 203 6.87 -14.51 -22.58
CA GLU A 203 7.48 -15.10 -23.78
C GLU A 203 7.85 -14.03 -24.80
N THR A 204 7.06 -12.96 -24.92
CA THR A 204 7.41 -11.83 -25.78
C THR A 204 8.66 -11.11 -25.30
N ALA A 205 8.78 -10.86 -23.99
CA ALA A 205 9.96 -10.25 -23.38
C ALA A 205 11.21 -11.10 -23.59
N LEU A 206 11.11 -12.42 -23.38
CA LEU A 206 12.20 -13.37 -23.64
C LEU A 206 12.57 -13.41 -25.13
N ALA A 207 11.58 -13.47 -26.03
CA ALA A 207 11.83 -13.58 -27.47
C ALA A 207 12.59 -12.37 -28.07
N VAL A 208 12.44 -11.18 -27.49
CA VAL A 208 13.14 -9.97 -27.95
C VAL A 208 14.51 -9.76 -27.31
N THR A 209 14.79 -10.43 -26.19
CA THR A 209 16.02 -10.24 -25.39
C THR A 209 16.98 -11.43 -25.45
N THR A 210 16.47 -12.61 -25.83
CA THR A 210 17.26 -13.81 -26.06
C THR A 210 17.78 -13.90 -27.50
N ASP A 211 18.80 -14.74 -27.70
CA ASP A 211 19.25 -15.09 -29.04
C ASP A 211 18.30 -16.10 -29.73
N ARG A 212 18.65 -16.53 -30.95
CA ARG A 212 17.83 -17.50 -31.70
C ARG A 212 17.70 -18.88 -31.03
N GLY A 213 18.58 -19.19 -30.08
CA GLY A 213 18.55 -20.42 -29.28
C GLY A 213 17.77 -20.27 -27.98
N GLY A 214 17.30 -19.07 -27.63
CA GLY A 214 16.63 -18.80 -26.36
C GLY A 214 17.59 -18.47 -25.21
N PHE A 215 18.88 -18.21 -25.50
CA PHE A 215 19.88 -17.85 -24.50
C PHE A 215 19.82 -16.35 -24.17
N LEU A 216 19.74 -15.99 -22.89
CA LEU A 216 19.75 -14.61 -22.40
C LEU A 216 21.16 -14.22 -21.92
N SER A 217 21.85 -13.36 -22.69
CA SER A 217 23.14 -12.84 -22.25
C SER A 217 22.99 -11.80 -21.14
N TYR A 218 23.92 -11.74 -20.18
CA TYR A 218 24.00 -10.71 -19.13
C TYR A 218 23.92 -9.28 -19.68
N LYS A 219 24.37 -9.05 -20.92
CA LYS A 219 24.28 -7.74 -21.59
C LYS A 219 22.85 -7.32 -21.92
N ASN A 220 21.95 -8.29 -22.07
CA ASN A 220 20.55 -8.08 -22.42
C ASN A 220 19.61 -8.19 -21.22
N VAL A 221 20.09 -8.66 -20.05
CA VAL A 221 19.29 -8.71 -18.80
C VAL A 221 18.67 -7.35 -18.47
N PRO A 222 19.39 -6.21 -18.51
CA PRO A 222 18.75 -4.91 -18.24
C PRO A 222 17.60 -4.57 -19.20
N ALA A 223 17.67 -5.02 -20.46
CA ALA A 223 16.58 -4.82 -21.42
C ALA A 223 15.41 -5.76 -21.17
N PHE A 224 15.68 -6.96 -20.65
CA PHE A 224 14.66 -7.89 -20.19
C PHE A 224 13.93 -7.32 -18.97
N ASP A 225 14.66 -6.84 -17.96
CA ASP A 225 14.10 -6.28 -16.71
C ASP A 225 13.11 -5.16 -17.00
N GLU A 226 13.43 -4.24 -17.91
CA GLU A 226 12.53 -3.15 -18.34
C GLU A 226 11.18 -3.63 -18.92
N LEU A 227 11.17 -4.79 -19.57
CA LEU A 227 9.94 -5.42 -20.05
C LEU A 227 9.27 -6.22 -18.94
N PHE A 228 10.06 -6.87 -18.08
CA PHE A 228 9.60 -7.67 -16.98
C PHE A 228 8.90 -6.84 -15.90
N TYR A 229 9.35 -5.61 -15.63
CA TYR A 229 8.68 -4.69 -14.71
C TYR A 229 7.21 -4.44 -15.07
N LYS A 230 6.85 -4.44 -16.37
CA LYS A 230 5.45 -4.27 -16.80
C LYS A 230 4.58 -5.48 -16.47
N ILE A 231 5.19 -6.66 -16.39
CA ILE A 231 4.53 -7.90 -15.98
C ILE A 231 4.36 -7.88 -14.46
N LEU A 232 5.40 -7.47 -13.72
CA LEU A 232 5.36 -7.29 -12.28
C LEU A 232 4.29 -6.25 -11.86
N ASP A 233 4.16 -5.13 -12.56
CA ASP A 233 3.11 -4.13 -12.30
C ASP A 233 1.70 -4.74 -12.38
N LYS A 234 1.45 -5.60 -13.36
CA LYS A 234 0.15 -6.29 -13.50
C LYS A 234 -0.04 -7.38 -12.45
N LEU A 235 1.04 -8.03 -12.03
CA LEU A 235 0.99 -9.00 -10.94
C LEU A 235 0.65 -8.31 -9.61
N GLN A 236 1.24 -7.15 -9.35
CA GLN A 236 0.91 -6.30 -8.20
C GLN A 236 -0.55 -5.87 -8.22
N VAL A 237 -1.10 -5.49 -9.39
CA VAL A 237 -2.53 -5.15 -9.51
C VAL A 237 -3.45 -6.31 -9.09
N LEU A 238 -3.06 -7.57 -9.28
CA LEU A 238 -3.84 -8.72 -8.80
C LEU A 238 -3.77 -8.86 -7.28
N ASP A 239 -2.58 -8.70 -6.70
CA ASP A 239 -2.41 -8.76 -5.25
C ASP A 239 -3.16 -7.62 -4.54
N ASP A 240 -3.02 -6.38 -5.03
CA ASP A 240 -3.77 -5.20 -4.58
C ASP A 240 -5.29 -5.40 -4.66
N ALA A 241 -5.76 -6.21 -5.62
CA ALA A 241 -7.19 -6.50 -5.81
C ALA A 241 -7.70 -7.63 -4.88
N LEU A 242 -6.90 -8.07 -3.91
CA LEU A 242 -7.19 -9.18 -2.99
C LEU A 242 -7.37 -10.53 -3.70
N GLU A 243 -6.82 -10.68 -4.91
CA GLU A 243 -6.83 -11.92 -5.71
C GLU A 243 -5.53 -12.70 -5.49
N ARG A 244 -5.08 -12.79 -4.23
CA ARG A 244 -3.73 -13.28 -3.86
C ARG A 244 -3.44 -14.69 -4.35
N GLU A 245 -4.38 -15.64 -4.22
CA GLU A 245 -4.18 -17.01 -4.71
C GLU A 245 -3.87 -17.05 -6.21
N LYS A 246 -4.55 -16.21 -6.99
CA LYS A 246 -4.36 -16.09 -8.42
C LYS A 246 -3.04 -15.40 -8.75
N ALA A 247 -2.67 -14.35 -8.00
CA ALA A 247 -1.38 -13.70 -8.13
C ALA A 247 -0.25 -14.70 -7.87
N GLN A 248 -0.30 -15.46 -6.76
CA GLN A 248 0.65 -16.51 -6.42
C GLN A 248 0.73 -17.62 -7.48
N GLU A 249 -0.40 -18.10 -8.00
CA GLU A 249 -0.42 -19.12 -9.06
C GLU A 249 0.33 -18.64 -10.32
N ILE A 250 0.09 -17.40 -10.73
CA ILE A 250 0.73 -16.79 -11.90
C ILE A 250 2.21 -16.52 -11.60
N GLY A 251 2.53 -15.99 -10.43
CA GLY A 251 3.90 -15.74 -9.98
C GLY A 251 4.74 -17.01 -9.99
N ARG A 252 4.22 -18.13 -9.47
CA ARG A 252 4.88 -19.45 -9.53
C ARG A 252 5.11 -19.91 -10.96
N ALA A 253 4.14 -19.71 -11.85
CA ALA A 253 4.27 -20.08 -13.26
C ALA A 253 5.35 -19.26 -13.99
N ILE A 254 5.40 -17.94 -13.74
CA ILE A 254 6.43 -17.04 -14.27
C ILE A 254 7.80 -17.46 -13.73
N ALA A 255 7.94 -17.62 -12.41
CA ALA A 255 9.20 -18.02 -11.78
C ALA A 255 9.72 -19.35 -12.35
N LYS A 256 8.83 -20.35 -12.51
CA LYS A 256 9.16 -21.64 -13.14
C LYS A 256 9.73 -21.45 -14.54
N ARG A 257 9.09 -20.62 -15.35
CA ARG A 257 9.52 -20.38 -16.73
C ARG A 257 10.87 -19.66 -16.80
N LEU A 258 11.14 -18.72 -15.89
CA LEU A 258 12.43 -18.01 -15.81
C LEU A 258 13.59 -18.95 -15.51
N ARG A 259 13.41 -19.94 -14.62
CA ARG A 259 14.44 -20.95 -14.31
C ARG A 259 14.84 -21.83 -15.49
N GLU A 260 13.97 -21.94 -16.48
CA GLU A 260 14.21 -22.74 -17.69
C GLU A 260 14.98 -21.97 -18.76
N VAL A 261 15.21 -20.66 -18.59
CA VAL A 261 15.96 -19.83 -19.53
C VAL A 261 17.46 -20.06 -19.31
N GLU A 262 18.21 -20.37 -20.37
CA GLU A 262 19.67 -20.43 -20.29
C GLU A 262 20.27 -19.01 -20.29
N HIS A 263 21.25 -18.74 -19.42
CA HIS A 263 21.87 -17.43 -19.29
C HIS A 263 23.33 -17.52 -18.80
N ASP A 264 24.08 -16.41 -18.90
CA ASP A 264 25.43 -16.22 -18.32
C ASP A 264 25.50 -15.09 -17.27
N ASP A 265 24.36 -14.66 -16.76
CA ASP A 265 24.29 -13.65 -15.68
C ASP A 265 24.27 -14.30 -14.29
N ASP A 266 24.96 -13.68 -13.33
CA ASP A 266 25.11 -14.19 -11.95
C ASP A 266 23.85 -13.95 -11.09
N TRP A 267 22.98 -13.00 -11.47
CA TRP A 267 21.81 -12.56 -10.69
C TRP A 267 20.49 -13.02 -11.28
N PHE A 268 20.37 -13.07 -12.60
CA PHE A 268 19.22 -13.66 -13.27
C PHE A 268 19.20 -15.19 -13.03
N PRO A 269 18.02 -15.83 -12.89
CA PRO A 269 16.70 -15.25 -12.66
C PRO A 269 16.40 -15.03 -11.16
N VAL A 270 17.37 -15.21 -10.27
CA VAL A 270 17.17 -15.17 -8.80
C VAL A 270 16.61 -13.81 -8.37
N GLY A 271 17.17 -12.71 -8.89
CA GLY A 271 16.67 -11.37 -8.59
C GLY A 271 15.22 -11.15 -9.03
N ASP A 272 14.87 -11.59 -10.23
CA ASP A 272 13.50 -11.52 -10.76
C ASP A 272 12.51 -12.34 -9.94
N ILE A 273 12.91 -13.56 -9.56
CA ILE A 273 12.08 -14.45 -8.72
C ILE A 273 11.88 -13.83 -7.33
N GLN A 274 12.91 -13.21 -6.75
CA GLN A 274 12.76 -12.46 -5.50
C GLN A 274 11.75 -11.31 -5.64
N MET A 275 11.74 -10.59 -6.76
CA MET A 275 10.75 -9.55 -7.01
C MET A 275 9.33 -10.11 -7.12
N ILE A 276 9.14 -11.26 -7.80
CA ILE A 276 7.85 -11.95 -7.84
C ILE A 276 7.39 -12.29 -6.42
N CYS A 277 8.25 -12.93 -5.62
CA CYS A 277 7.92 -13.34 -4.25
C CYS A 277 7.51 -12.15 -3.39
N ARG A 278 8.23 -11.02 -3.47
CA ARG A 278 7.88 -9.80 -2.73
C ARG A 278 6.49 -9.26 -3.06
N ILE A 279 6.01 -9.48 -4.28
CA ILE A 279 4.68 -9.02 -4.71
C ILE A 279 3.59 -9.96 -4.21
N VAL A 280 3.76 -11.28 -4.41
CA VAL A 280 2.65 -12.24 -4.20
C VAL A 280 2.66 -12.86 -2.80
N ASP A 281 3.81 -12.78 -2.12
CA ASP A 281 4.07 -13.27 -0.77
C ASP A 281 4.92 -12.26 0.03
N PRO A 282 4.43 -11.01 0.21
CA PRO A 282 5.18 -9.95 0.89
C PRO A 282 5.53 -10.28 2.35
N TYR A 283 4.75 -11.17 2.96
CA TYR A 283 4.95 -11.67 4.33
C TYR A 283 5.48 -13.11 4.37
N GLY A 284 5.96 -13.60 3.23
CA GLY A 284 6.44 -14.96 3.11
C GLY A 284 7.72 -15.21 3.89
N THR A 285 7.92 -16.45 4.30
CA THR A 285 9.16 -16.87 4.97
C THR A 285 10.28 -17.10 3.95
N ASP A 286 11.53 -17.17 4.42
CA ASP A 286 12.66 -17.60 3.59
C ASP A 286 12.38 -18.97 2.92
N GLU A 287 11.60 -19.83 3.57
CA GLU A 287 11.16 -21.12 3.00
C GLU A 287 10.24 -20.92 1.80
N GLU A 288 9.35 -19.93 1.81
CA GLU A 288 8.50 -19.63 0.66
C GLU A 288 9.33 -19.13 -0.51
N LEU A 289 10.25 -18.20 -0.29
CA LEU A 289 11.21 -17.79 -1.32
C LEU A 289 11.99 -19.00 -1.87
N GLN A 290 12.42 -19.88 -1.00
CA GLN A 290 13.15 -21.10 -1.38
C GLN A 290 12.29 -22.02 -2.26
N ARG A 291 11.00 -22.19 -1.95
CA ARG A 291 10.07 -22.96 -2.81
C ARG A 291 9.92 -22.35 -4.19
N TYR A 292 9.87 -21.02 -4.28
CA TYR A 292 9.89 -20.34 -5.59
C TYR A 292 11.21 -20.57 -6.30
N LEU A 293 12.37 -20.55 -5.63
CA LEU A 293 13.67 -20.77 -6.26
C LEU A 293 13.89 -22.24 -6.69
N GLU A 294 13.40 -23.19 -5.91
CA GLU A 294 13.58 -24.63 -6.14
C GLU A 294 12.49 -25.22 -7.05
N GLY A 295 11.37 -24.51 -7.21
CA GLY A 295 10.25 -24.94 -8.05
C GLY A 295 9.36 -26.01 -7.44
N GLU A 296 9.26 -26.01 -6.12
CA GLU A 296 8.30 -26.85 -5.40
C GLU A 296 6.89 -26.26 -5.52
N GLU A 297 5.90 -27.11 -5.84
CA GLU A 297 4.47 -26.73 -5.88
C GLU A 297 3.88 -26.52 -4.49
#